data_AF-A0A1V4MUR5-F1
#
_entry.id   AF-A0A1V4MUR5-F1
#
_cell.length_a   1.000
_cell.length_b   1.000
_cell.length_c   1.000
_cell.angle_alpha   90.00
_cell.angle_beta   90.00
_cell.angle_gamma   90.00
#
_symmetry.space_group_name_H-M   'P 1'
#
loop_
_entity.id
_entity.type
_entity.pdbx_description
1 polymer ?
#
loop_
_entity_poly.entity_id
_entity_poly.type
_entity_poly.pdbx_seq_one_letter_code
_entity_poly.pdbx_strand_id
1 'polypeptide(L)' 'MFYTSNAQRETAEELIGLLRDRGYDVVTLVEPLDEFWPAEDYHQDYYLKNGAVASCHFRADRFCD' A
#
# COMPACT_ATOMS: atom_id res chain seq x y z
N MET A 1 4.46 0.15 4.51
CA MET A 1 4.80 -0.87 3.51
C MET A 1 5.72 -1.85 4.22
N PHE A 2 5.39 -3.14 4.16
CA PHE A 2 6.19 -4.19 4.80
C PHE A 2 6.97 -4.97 3.73
N TYR A 3 8.30 -4.95 3.78
CA TYR A 3 9.15 -5.57 2.76
C TYR A 3 9.64 -6.96 3.16
N THR A 4 9.76 -7.86 2.19
CA THR A 4 10.37 -9.21 2.37
C THR A 4 11.72 -9.34 1.67
N SER A 5 12.14 -8.32 0.91
CA SER A 5 13.45 -8.28 0.24
C SER A 5 14.04 -6.88 0.20
N ASN A 6 15.36 -6.80 0.02
CA ASN A 6 16.04 -5.52 -0.15
C ASN A 6 15.55 -4.78 -1.41
N ALA A 7 15.29 -5.50 -2.50
CA ALA A 7 14.78 -4.89 -3.74
C ALA A 7 13.42 -4.20 -3.54
N GLN A 8 12.53 -4.79 -2.73
CA GLN A 8 11.25 -4.14 -2.37
C GLN A 8 11.46 -2.90 -1.51
N ARG A 9 12.40 -2.94 -0.55
CA ARG A 9 12.75 -1.78 0.28
C ARG A 9 13.24 -0.62 -0.60
N GLU A 10 14.25 -0.89 -1.42
CA GLU A 10 14.86 0.10 -2.31
C GLU A 10 13.84 0.72 -3.27
N THR A 11 13.00 -0.11 -3.90
CA THR A 11 11.94 0.37 -4.80
C THR A 11 10.96 1.29 -4.07
N ALA A 12 10.53 0.94 -2.86
CA ALA A 12 9.60 1.80 -2.12
C ALA A 12 10.23 3.11 -1.66
N GLU A 13 11.49 3.08 -1.20
CA GLU A 13 12.23 4.28 -0.82
C GLU A 13 12.41 5.23 -2.02
N GLU A 14 12.71 4.69 -3.21
CA GLU A 14 12.78 5.45 -4.46
C GLU A 14 11.44 6.12 -4.80
N LEU A 15 10.34 5.34 -4.81
CA LEU A 15 9.01 5.87 -5.13
C LEU A 15 8.53 6.91 -4.10
N ILE A 16 8.86 6.74 -2.82
CA ILE A 16 8.60 7.74 -1.78
C ILE A 16 9.38 9.02 -2.06
N GLY A 17 10.64 8.92 -2.50
CA GLY A 17 11.46 10.05 -2.94
C GLY A 17 10.77 10.83 -4.07
N LEU A 18 10.38 10.14 -5.13
CA LEU A 18 9.67 10.75 -6.27
C LEU A 18 8.39 11.47 -5.86
N LEU A 19 7.61 10.89 -4.94
CA LEU A 19 6.39 11.53 -4.44
C LEU A 19 6.70 12.78 -3.60
N ARG A 20 7.75 12.74 -2.77
CA ARG A 20 8.19 13.91 -1.99
C ARG A 20 8.69 15.04 -2.89
N ASP A 21 9.43 14.72 -3.95
CA ASP A 21 9.88 15.69 -4.95
C ASP A 21 8.70 16.34 -5.68
N ARG A 22 7.59 15.60 -5.83
CA ARG A 22 6.31 16.11 -6.37
C ARG A 22 5.48 16.90 -5.34
N GLY A 23 6.00 17.12 -4.13
CA GLY A 23 5.36 17.92 -3.09
C GLY A 23 4.37 17.18 -2.19
N TYR A 24 4.35 15.83 -2.24
CA TYR A 24 3.52 15.05 -1.33
C TYR A 24 4.21 14.85 0.03
N ASP A 25 3.44 15.05 1.10
CA ASP A 25 3.86 14.69 2.45
C ASP A 25 3.63 13.19 2.71
N VAL A 26 4.58 12.37 2.23
CA VAL A 26 4.50 10.91 2.39
C VAL A 26 4.98 10.49 3.77
N VAL A 27 4.01 10.13 4.61
CA VAL A 27 4.20 9.63 5.99
C VAL A 27 4.29 8.10 6.09
N THR A 28 4.22 7.39 4.95
CA THR A 28 4.25 5.92 4.91
C THR A 28 5.56 5.37 5.47
N LEU A 29 5.46 4.50 6.47
CA LEU A 29 6.60 3.76 7.01
C LEU A 29 7.04 2.63 6.06
N VAL A 30 8.35 2.36 6.00
CA VAL A 30 8.94 1.24 5.26
C VAL A 30 9.69 0.36 6.26
N GLU A 31 9.12 -0.79 6.56
CA GLU A 31 9.59 -1.67 7.64
C GLU A 31 9.69 -3.11 7.13
N PRO A 32 10.55 -3.96 7.70
CA PRO A 32 10.56 -5.37 7.34
C PRO A 32 9.22 -6.01 7.70
N LEU A 33 8.76 -6.96 6.89
CA LEU A 33 7.62 -7.80 7.23
C LEU A 33 7.96 -8.65 8.47
N ASP A 34 7.14 -8.52 9.50
CA ASP A 34 7.11 -9.42 10.65
C ASP A 34 5.95 -10.42 10.49
N GLU A 35 5.61 -11.17 11.53
CA GLU A 35 4.51 -12.13 11.55
C GLU A 35 3.20 -11.54 10.99
N PHE A 36 2.62 -12.25 10.02
CA PHE A 36 1.36 -11.87 9.39
C PHE A 36 0.23 -12.76 9.92
N TRP A 37 -0.69 -12.15 10.67
CA TRP A 37 -1.86 -12.83 11.22
C TRP A 37 -3.05 -12.67 10.25
N PRO A 38 -3.50 -13.75 9.57
CA PRO A 38 -4.63 -13.64 8.65
C PRO A 38 -5.89 -13.23 9.41
N ALA A 39 -6.63 -12.26 8.86
CA ALA A 39 -7.97 -11.94 9.35
C ALA A 39 -8.94 -13.09 9.08
N GLU A 40 -10.02 -13.16 9.86
CA GLU A 40 -11.06 -14.17 9.76
C GLU A 40 -11.69 -14.25 8.37
N ASP A 41 -12.19 -15.43 7.98
CA ASP A 41 -12.68 -15.72 6.62
C ASP A 41 -13.79 -14.79 6.12
N TYR A 42 -14.59 -14.23 7.03
CA TYR A 42 -15.66 -13.29 6.67
C TYR A 42 -15.13 -11.89 6.32
N HIS A 43 -13.90 -11.54 6.72
CA HIS A 43 -13.23 -10.32 6.29
C HIS A 43 -12.59 -10.45 4.91
N GLN A 44 -12.15 -11.66 4.54
CA GLN A 44 -11.54 -11.92 3.25
C GLN A 44 -12.55 -11.68 2.12
N ASP A 45 -12.14 -11.00 1.06
CA ASP A 45 -12.99 -10.68 -0.11
C ASP A 45 -14.34 -10.02 0.22
N TYR A 46 -14.41 -9.26 1.32
CA TYR A 46 -15.66 -8.71 1.84
C TYR A 46 -16.48 -7.94 0.78
N TYR A 47 -15.83 -7.07 0.00
CA TYR A 47 -16.50 -6.29 -1.05
C TYR A 47 -17.10 -7.19 -2.14
N LEU A 48 -16.39 -8.24 -2.56
CA LEU A 48 -16.87 -9.20 -3.56
C LEU A 48 -18.05 -10.02 -3.02
N LYS A 49 -17.96 -10.50 -1.77
CA LYS A 49 -19.00 -11.33 -1.13
C LYS A 49 -20.30 -10.56 -0.85
N ASN A 50 -20.20 -9.25 -0.57
CA ASN A 50 -21.34 -8.44 -0.14
C ASN A 50 -21.85 -7.45 -1.20
N GLY A 51 -21.27 -7.43 -2.40
CA GLY A 51 -21.62 -6.46 -3.44
C GLY A 51 -21.39 -5.00 -3.01
N ALA A 52 -20.50 -4.79 -2.04
CA ALA A 52 -20.17 -3.47 -1.51
C ALA A 52 -19.05 -2.83 -2.33
N VAL A 53 -19.01 -1.50 -2.36
CA VAL A 53 -17.92 -0.73 -2.99
C VAL A 53 -17.09 -0.04 -1.93
N ALA A 54 -15.78 0.08 -2.15
CA ALA A 54 -14.91 0.81 -1.25
C ALA A 54 -15.36 2.29 -1.21
N SER A 55 -15.66 2.81 -0.02
CA SER A 55 -16.25 4.15 0.13
C SER A 55 -15.22 5.28 0.22
N CYS A 56 -13.94 4.95 0.47
CA CYS A 56 -12.86 5.95 0.64
C CYS A 56 -11.59 5.64 -0.16
N HIS A 57 -11.53 4.52 -0.88
CA HIS A 57 -10.37 4.13 -1.67
C HIS A 57 -10.68 4.23 -3.17
N PHE A 58 -10.00 5.15 -3.85
CA PHE A 58 -10.11 5.37 -5.29
C PHE A 58 -8.72 5.41 -5.93
N ARG A 59 -8.64 5.03 -7.20
CA ARG A 59 -7.39 5.12 -7.95
C ARG A 59 -7.03 6.60 -8.13
N ALA A 60 -5.91 7.00 -7.54
CA ALA A 60 -5.28 8.28 -7.83
C ALA A 60 -4.06 8.01 -8.71
N ASP A 61 -4.01 8.65 -9.86
CA ASP A 61 -2.84 8.54 -10.72
C ASP A 61 -1.70 9.40 -10.17
N ARG A 62 -0.61 8.76 -9.76
CA ARG A 62 0.53 9.43 -9.13
C ARG A 62 1.82 9.23 -9.90
N PHE A 63 1.83 8.43 -10.97
CA PHE A 63 3.06 8.01 -11.68
C PHE A 63 2.89 7.89 -13.21
N CYS A 64 1.77 8.33 -13.80
CA CYS A 64 1.56 8.24 -15.26
C CYS A 64 2.02 9.47 -16.04
N ASP A 65 3.11 10.07 -15.61
CA ASP A 65 3.90 11.01 -16.41
C ASP A 65 4.71 10.32 -17.52
#